data_AF-A0A0M7A0Z7-F1
#
_entry.id   AF-A0A0M7A0Z7-F1
#
_cell.length_a   1.000
_cell.length_b   1.000
_cell.length_c   1.000
_cell.angle_alpha   90.00
_cell.angle_beta   90.00
_cell.angle_gamma   90.00
#
_symmetry.space_group_name_H-M   'P 1'
#
loop_
_entity.id
_entity.type
_entity.pdbx_description
1 polymer ?
#
loop_
_entity_poly.entity_id
_entity_poly.type
_entity_poly.pdbx_seq_one_letter_code
_entity_poly.pdbx_strand_id
1 'polypeptide(L)'
;MLSGPIGNETVRAGVTQTSVTEMTAGPDYDKDGGDAGTVVVTRTKTVTKRPNLYRVLLLNDDYTPMEFVIHVVESFFQKNREEATRIMLHVHHHGVGECGIYTYEVAETKVTQVMDFARRHQHPLQCVMEKK
;
A
#
# COMPACT_ATOMS: atom_id res chain seq x y z
N MET A 1 -19.87 34.23 36.33
CA MET A 1 -18.40 34.26 36.35
C MET A 1 -17.89 33.20 35.39
N LEU A 2 -17.24 33.66 34.30
CA LEU A 2 -16.06 33.11 33.63
C LEU A 2 -16.16 31.67 33.05
N SER A 3 -16.24 31.51 31.72
CA SER A 3 -15.09 31.35 30.78
C SER A 3 -14.63 29.89 30.73
N GLY A 4 -14.52 29.12 29.65
CA GLY A 4 -14.62 29.24 28.18
C GLY A 4 -14.27 27.84 27.59
N PRO A 5 -14.37 27.58 26.27
CA PRO A 5 -14.11 26.26 25.65
C PRO A 5 -12.70 26.15 25.02
N ILE A 6 -12.09 24.96 25.00
CA ILE A 6 -10.82 24.63 24.29
C ILE A 6 -10.88 23.12 23.94
N GLY A 7 -10.82 22.60 22.70
CA GLY A 7 -9.85 22.76 21.58
C GLY A 7 -8.92 21.52 21.56
N ASN A 8 -8.42 20.92 20.48
CA ASN A 8 -8.51 21.12 19.04
C ASN A 8 -7.94 19.85 18.34
N GLU A 9 -8.36 19.68 17.09
CA GLU A 9 -7.82 18.88 15.98
C GLU A 9 -6.28 18.70 16.00
N THR A 10 -5.80 17.46 15.82
CA THR A 10 -4.38 17.19 15.52
C THR A 10 -4.24 16.80 14.06
N VAL A 11 -4.14 17.82 13.22
CA VAL A 11 -3.45 17.78 11.94
C VAL A 11 -1.96 17.51 12.20
N ARG A 12 -1.42 16.36 11.77
CA ARG A 12 0.04 16.15 11.79
C ARG A 12 0.65 16.76 10.54
N ALA A 13 1.21 17.95 10.76
CA ALA A 13 2.04 18.71 9.86
C ALA A 13 3.23 17.91 9.34
N GLY A 14 3.61 18.22 8.08
CA GLY A 14 4.76 17.67 7.39
C GLY A 14 6.07 18.00 8.08
N VAL A 15 6.99 17.04 8.01
CA VAL A 15 8.38 17.21 8.42
C VAL A 15 9.19 17.46 7.15
N THR A 16 9.44 18.73 6.83
CA THR A 16 10.47 19.12 5.86
C THR A 16 11.80 19.21 6.58
N GLN A 17 12.73 18.31 6.28
CA GLN A 17 14.09 18.37 6.80
C GLN A 17 14.98 19.06 5.75
N THR A 18 15.39 20.30 6.07
CA THR A 18 16.34 21.10 5.29
C THR A 18 17.75 20.79 5.76
N SER A 19 18.59 20.24 4.88
CA SER A 19 20.05 20.17 5.10
C SER A 19 20.69 21.31 4.31
N VAL A 20 21.22 22.30 5.03
CA VAL A 20 22.05 23.37 4.48
C VAL A 20 23.51 22.89 4.41
N THR A 21 24.14 23.01 3.25
CA THR A 21 25.59 22.85 3.11
C THR A 21 26.18 24.24 2.84
N GLU A 22 26.94 24.75 3.82
CA GLU A 22 27.80 25.92 3.71
C GLU A 22 28.81 25.75 2.57
N MET A 23 28.94 26.77 1.71
CA MET A 23 30.16 26.99 0.91
C MET A 23 30.55 28.47 0.96
N THR A 24 31.84 28.66 1.15
CA THR A 24 32.57 29.82 1.65
C THR A 24 32.68 31.00 0.67
N ALA A 25 32.79 32.20 1.23
CA ALA A 25 32.90 33.50 0.56
C ALA A 25 34.22 33.74 -0.19
N GLY A 26 34.14 34.51 -1.28
CA GLY A 26 35.24 35.19 -1.98
C GLY A 26 34.72 36.46 -2.69
N PRO A 27 35.53 37.51 -2.91
CA PRO A 27 35.07 38.90 -2.78
C PRO A 27 34.71 39.66 -4.08
N ASP A 28 33.80 40.61 -3.89
CA ASP A 28 33.61 41.96 -4.46
C ASP A 28 33.99 42.29 -5.93
N TYR A 29 32.97 42.59 -6.74
CA TYR A 29 33.05 43.48 -7.91
C TYR A 29 31.76 44.33 -8.03
N ASP A 30 31.96 45.64 -8.06
CA ASP A 30 30.99 46.74 -8.21
C ASP A 30 30.38 46.81 -9.64
N LYS A 31 29.03 46.94 -9.74
CA LYS A 31 28.32 47.90 -10.62
C LYS A 31 26.79 47.76 -10.66
N ASP A 32 26.13 48.85 -10.28
CA ASP A 32 25.02 49.59 -10.92
C ASP A 32 23.98 48.86 -11.82
N GLY A 33 22.71 48.96 -11.39
CA GLY A 33 21.57 49.30 -12.26
C GLY A 33 20.94 48.20 -13.13
N GLY A 34 19.79 47.66 -12.71
CA GLY A 34 18.90 46.91 -13.62
C GLY A 34 17.84 46.06 -12.94
N ASP A 35 16.67 46.65 -12.72
CA ASP A 35 15.42 45.97 -12.37
C ASP A 35 15.03 44.97 -13.47
N ALA A 36 15.29 43.67 -13.23
CA ALA A 36 14.75 42.56 -14.00
C ALA A 36 14.68 41.34 -13.09
N GLY A 37 13.60 41.27 -12.31
CA GLY A 37 13.31 40.16 -11.39
C GLY A 37 13.30 38.82 -12.12
N THR A 38 14.43 38.11 -12.07
CA THR A 38 14.54 36.75 -12.59
C THR A 38 13.90 35.81 -11.57
N VAL A 39 12.65 35.43 -11.83
CA VAL A 39 11.94 34.42 -11.04
C VAL A 39 12.59 33.06 -11.32
N VAL A 40 13.48 32.63 -10.42
CA VAL A 40 14.03 31.27 -10.42
C VAL A 40 12.91 30.31 -10.00
N VAL A 41 12.21 29.74 -10.97
CA VAL A 41 11.25 28.64 -10.73
C VAL A 41 12.05 27.38 -10.44
N THR A 42 12.35 27.12 -9.17
CA THR A 42 12.86 25.82 -8.72
C THR A 42 11.80 24.77 -8.99
N ARG A 43 11.97 24.00 -10.08
CA ARG A 43 11.14 22.83 -10.38
C ARG A 43 11.37 21.77 -9.31
N THR A 44 10.45 21.66 -8.36
CA THR A 44 10.40 20.59 -7.37
C THR A 44 10.24 19.24 -8.10
N LYS A 45 11.32 18.46 -8.21
CA LYS A 45 11.24 17.06 -8.67
C LYS A 45 10.57 16.25 -7.57
N THR A 46 9.28 15.96 -7.72
CA THR A 46 8.55 15.06 -6.82
C THR A 46 9.12 13.64 -6.98
N VAL A 47 9.81 13.15 -5.95
CA VAL A 47 10.27 11.76 -5.91
C VAL A 47 9.12 10.90 -5.39
N THR A 48 8.39 10.24 -6.29
CA THR A 48 7.34 9.30 -5.93
C THR A 48 7.97 8.04 -5.31
N LYS A 49 7.72 7.79 -4.03
CA LYS A 49 8.12 6.55 -3.36
C LYS A 49 7.37 5.38 -3.98
N ARG A 50 8.10 4.33 -4.41
CA ARG A 50 7.49 3.11 -4.97
C ARG A 50 6.60 2.45 -3.90
N PRO A 51 5.38 1.98 -4.26
CA PRO A 51 4.48 1.36 -3.30
C PRO A 51 5.06 0.02 -2.80
N ASN A 52 4.83 -0.29 -1.53
CA ASN A 52 5.19 -1.59 -0.96
C ASN A 52 4.30 -2.67 -1.57
N LEU A 53 4.92 -3.79 -1.98
CA LEU A 53 4.22 -4.95 -2.51
C LEU A 53 3.92 -5.95 -1.39
N TYR A 54 2.77 -6.60 -1.49
CA TYR A 54 2.25 -7.57 -0.55
C TYR A 54 1.81 -8.83 -1.29
N ARG A 55 2.11 -9.99 -0.71
CA ARG A 55 1.60 -11.30 -1.17
C ARG A 55 0.26 -11.54 -0.50
N VAL A 56 -0.73 -12.01 -1.24
CA VAL A 56 -2.01 -12.48 -0.68
C VAL A 56 -2.01 -14.01 -0.72
N LEU A 57 -2.30 -14.60 0.44
CA LEU A 57 -2.15 -16.02 0.69
C LEU A 57 -3.49 -16.60 1.19
N LEU A 58 -3.83 -17.80 0.73
CA LEU A 58 -4.86 -18.64 1.33
C LEU A 58 -4.21 -19.68 2.24
N LEU A 59 -4.83 -19.94 3.39
CA LEU A 59 -4.39 -20.95 4.35
C LEU A 59 -5.31 -22.18 4.30
N ASN A 60 -4.72 -23.36 4.45
CA ASN A 60 -5.46 -24.61 4.47
C ASN A 60 -6.28 -24.76 5.76
N ASP A 61 -7.43 -25.41 5.62
CA ASP A 61 -8.30 -25.85 6.72
C ASP A 61 -9.03 -27.14 6.30
N ASP A 62 -9.60 -27.85 7.26
CA ASP A 62 -10.21 -29.17 7.02
C ASP A 62 -11.69 -29.12 6.60
N TYR A 63 -12.30 -27.93 6.48
CA TYR A 63 -13.76 -27.78 6.33
C TYR A 63 -14.19 -27.04 5.06
N THR A 64 -13.31 -26.24 4.45
CA THR A 64 -13.60 -25.53 3.22
C THR A 64 -13.51 -26.47 2.00
N PRO A 65 -14.58 -26.62 1.18
CA PRO A 65 -14.54 -27.49 0.00
C PRO A 65 -13.51 -27.04 -1.05
N MET A 66 -12.88 -27.98 -1.74
CA MET A 66 -11.91 -27.69 -2.82
C MET A 66 -12.50 -26.80 -3.93
N GLU A 67 -13.72 -27.09 -4.38
CA GLU A 67 -14.40 -26.27 -5.40
C GLU A 67 -14.70 -24.85 -4.91
N PHE A 68 -14.93 -24.67 -3.61
CA PHE A 68 -15.11 -23.33 -3.04
C PHE A 68 -13.80 -22.52 -3.14
N VAL A 69 -12.67 -23.14 -2.81
CA VAL A 69 -11.34 -22.50 -2.94
C VAL A 69 -11.04 -22.15 -4.40
N ILE A 70 -11.34 -23.05 -5.34
CA ILE A 70 -11.17 -22.77 -6.78
C ILE A 70 -12.02 -21.56 -7.19
N HIS A 71 -13.29 -21.52 -6.80
CA HIS A 71 -14.19 -20.41 -7.11
C HIS A 71 -13.71 -19.08 -6.53
N VAL A 72 -13.17 -19.08 -5.31
CA VAL A 72 -12.56 -17.92 -4.68
C VAL A 72 -11.35 -17.43 -5.51
N VAL A 73 -10.49 -18.35 -5.94
CA VAL A 73 -9.29 -18.01 -6.70
C VAL A 73 -9.66 -17.46 -8.09
N GLU A 74 -10.65 -18.03 -8.77
CA GLU A 74 -11.18 -17.52 -10.04
C GLU A 74 -11.79 -16.11 -9.88
N SER A 75 -12.68 -15.94 -8.90
CA SER A 75 -13.51 -14.73 -8.78
C SER A 75 -12.74 -13.51 -8.27
N PHE A 76 -11.83 -13.69 -7.29
CA PHE A 76 -11.17 -12.56 -6.63
C PHE A 76 -9.76 -12.31 -7.13
N PHE A 77 -9.10 -13.31 -7.74
CA PHE A 77 -7.70 -13.21 -8.18
C PHE A 77 -7.52 -13.28 -9.69
N GLN A 78 -8.62 -13.38 -10.45
CA GLN A 78 -8.62 -13.38 -11.92
C GLN A 78 -7.73 -14.48 -12.50
N LYS A 79 -7.70 -15.63 -11.82
CA LYS A 79 -7.02 -16.83 -12.28
C LYS A 79 -7.96 -17.66 -13.14
N ASN A 80 -7.42 -18.28 -14.19
CA ASN A 80 -8.18 -19.31 -14.91
C ASN A 80 -8.34 -20.58 -14.05
N ARG A 81 -9.19 -21.50 -14.50
CA ARG A 81 -9.50 -22.74 -13.78
C ARG A 81 -8.26 -23.58 -13.50
N GLU A 82 -7.33 -23.67 -14.46
CA GLU A 82 -6.11 -24.46 -14.33
C GLU A 82 -5.14 -23.88 -13.30
N GLU A 83 -4.97 -22.55 -13.29
CA GLU A 83 -4.21 -21.83 -12.26
C GLU A 83 -4.87 -21.96 -10.88
N ALA A 84 -6.18 -21.77 -10.80
CA ALA A 84 -6.93 -21.87 -9.56
C ALA A 84 -6.84 -23.27 -8.94
N THR A 85 -6.96 -24.31 -9.76
CA THR A 85 -6.81 -25.70 -9.33
C THR A 85 -5.41 -25.97 -8.79
N ARG A 86 -4.36 -25.46 -9.45
CA ARG A 86 -2.97 -25.61 -8.96
C ARG A 86 -2.75 -24.89 -7.64
N ILE A 87 -3.27 -23.67 -7.49
CA ILE A 87 -3.17 -22.91 -6.24
C ILE A 87 -3.92 -23.65 -5.13
N MET A 88 -5.15 -24.11 -5.38
CA MET A 88 -5.95 -24.88 -4.42
C MET A 88 -5.19 -26.14 -3.95
N LEU A 89 -4.66 -26.94 -4.87
CA LEU A 89 -3.88 -28.13 -4.52
C LEU A 89 -2.62 -27.77 -3.72
N HIS A 90 -1.97 -26.65 -4.05
CA HIS A 90 -0.82 -26.17 -3.28
C HIS A 90 -1.21 -25.83 -1.84
N VAL A 91 -2.32 -25.10 -1.64
CA VAL A 91 -2.87 -24.81 -0.30
C VAL A 91 -3.13 -26.12 0.44
N HIS A 92 -3.85 -27.05 -0.18
CA HIS A 92 -4.25 -28.31 0.44
C HIS A 92 -3.05 -29.16 0.89
N HIS A 93 -2.01 -29.27 0.07
CA HIS A 93 -0.85 -30.12 0.37
C HIS A 93 0.22 -29.44 1.23
N HIS A 94 0.36 -28.11 1.16
CA HIS A 94 1.46 -27.38 1.81
C HIS A 94 0.99 -26.43 2.92
N GLY A 95 -0.30 -26.36 3.19
CA GLY A 95 -0.89 -25.52 4.23
C GLY A 95 -1.11 -24.06 3.82
N VAL A 96 -0.47 -23.59 2.74
CA VAL A 96 -0.55 -22.20 2.26
C VAL A 96 -0.36 -22.14 0.75
N GLY A 97 -1.00 -21.17 0.09
CA GLY A 97 -0.82 -20.92 -1.34
C GLY A 97 -0.91 -19.44 -1.68
N GLU A 98 -0.03 -18.98 -2.58
CA GLU A 98 -0.03 -17.61 -3.07
C GLU A 98 -1.05 -17.43 -4.18
N CYS A 99 -1.95 -16.46 -4.00
CA CYS A 99 -2.96 -16.12 -5.00
C CYS A 99 -2.50 -14.97 -5.92
N GLY A 100 -1.65 -14.07 -5.41
CA GLY A 100 -1.04 -13.00 -6.18
C GLY A 100 -0.29 -11.98 -5.33
N ILE A 101 0.35 -11.02 -6.00
CA ILE A 101 1.11 -9.92 -5.40
C ILE A 101 0.50 -8.60 -5.83
N TYR A 102 0.25 -7.73 -4.86
CA TYR A 102 -0.47 -6.46 -5.07
C TYR A 102 0.15 -5.33 -4.24
N THR A 103 -0.27 -4.09 -4.48
CA THR A 103 -0.04 -3.01 -3.53
C THR A 103 -0.85 -3.25 -2.25
N TYR A 104 -0.45 -2.61 -1.14
CA TYR A 104 -1.13 -2.76 0.15
C TYR A 104 -2.66 -2.62 0.06
N GLU A 105 -3.15 -1.51 -0.51
CA GLU A 105 -4.60 -1.21 -0.57
C GLU A 105 -5.38 -2.26 -1.37
N VAL A 106 -4.79 -2.76 -2.47
CA VAL A 106 -5.41 -3.80 -3.29
C VAL A 106 -5.38 -5.14 -2.58
N ALA A 107 -4.28 -5.47 -1.89
CA ALA A 107 -4.16 -6.69 -1.10
C ALA A 107 -5.17 -6.73 0.05
N GLU A 108 -5.28 -5.64 0.81
CA GLU A 108 -6.21 -5.48 1.94
C GLU A 108 -7.67 -5.64 1.49
N THR A 109 -8.02 -4.99 0.37
CA THR A 109 -9.36 -5.11 -0.22
C THR A 109 -9.68 -6.54 -0.62
N LYS A 110 -8.75 -7.22 -1.31
CA LYS A 110 -8.94 -8.62 -1.75
C LYS A 110 -9.08 -9.57 -0.56
N VAL A 111 -8.24 -9.42 0.46
CA VAL A 111 -8.33 -10.21 1.71
C VAL A 111 -9.71 -10.04 2.33
N THR A 112 -10.17 -8.81 2.52
CA THR A 112 -11.49 -8.51 3.11
C THR A 112 -12.62 -9.14 2.29
N GLN A 113 -12.60 -8.98 0.97
CA GLN A 113 -13.62 -9.55 0.07
C GLN A 113 -13.70 -11.07 0.15
N VAL A 114 -12.55 -11.75 0.17
CA VAL A 114 -12.49 -13.22 0.28
C VAL A 114 -13.01 -13.69 1.64
N MET A 115 -12.59 -13.03 2.72
CA MET A 115 -13.00 -13.38 4.09
C MET A 115 -14.52 -13.20 4.28
N ASP A 116 -15.09 -12.11 3.77
CA ASP A 116 -16.52 -11.86 3.83
C ASP A 116 -17.32 -12.85 2.97
N PHE A 117 -16.79 -13.22 1.81
CA PHE A 117 -17.40 -14.24 0.95
C PHE A 117 -17.40 -15.62 1.62
N ALA A 118 -16.28 -16.05 2.19
CA ALA A 118 -16.16 -17.30 2.94
C ALA A 118 -17.12 -17.35 4.13
N ARG A 119 -17.19 -16.28 4.93
CA ARG A 119 -18.08 -16.18 6.08
C ARG A 119 -19.56 -16.30 5.69
N ARG A 120 -19.98 -15.63 4.61
CA ARG A 120 -21.37 -15.71 4.10
C ARG A 120 -21.74 -17.11 3.61
N HIS A 121 -20.76 -17.90 3.18
CA HIS A 121 -20.93 -19.30 2.76
C HIS A 121 -20.61 -20.30 3.88
N GLN A 122 -20.42 -19.82 5.12
CA GLN A 122 -20.16 -20.66 6.30
C GLN A 122 -18.89 -21.51 6.20
N HIS A 123 -17.86 -21.00 5.50
CA HIS A 123 -16.55 -21.63 5.42
C HIS A 123 -15.52 -20.89 6.30
N PRO A 124 -14.65 -21.61 7.04
CA PRO A 124 -13.63 -21.00 7.89
C PRO A 124 -12.38 -20.52 7.15
N LEU A 125 -12.36 -20.61 5.81
CA LEU A 125 -11.25 -20.23 4.93
C LEU A 125 -10.59 -18.92 5.36
N GLN A 126 -9.27 -18.98 5.61
CA GLN A 126 -8.47 -17.81 5.95
C GLN A 126 -7.72 -17.29 4.73
N CYS A 127 -7.73 -15.96 4.59
CA CYS A 127 -6.99 -15.21 3.59
C CYS A 127 -6.19 -14.14 4.33
N VAL A 128 -4.89 -14.05 4.06
CA VAL A 128 -3.97 -13.12 4.74
C VAL A 128 -3.07 -12.41 3.73
N MET A 129 -2.44 -11.31 4.15
CA MET A 129 -1.42 -10.64 3.35
C MET A 129 -0.12 -10.44 4.15
N GLU A 130 1.01 -10.59 3.47
CA GLU A 130 2.34 -10.36 4.04
C GLU A 130 3.18 -9.47 3.13
N LYS A 131 4.09 -8.69 3.72
CA LYS A 131 4.99 -7.82 2.96
C LYS A 131 5.99 -8.68 2.16
N LYS A 132 6.15 -8.36 0.87
CA LYS A 132 7.14 -9.00 0.00
C LYS A 132 8.53 -8.42 0.15
#